data_AF-A0A7C3XNT6-F1
#
_entry.id   AF-A0A7C3XNT6-F1
#
_cell.length_a   1.000
_cell.length_b   1.000
_cell.length_c   1.000
_cell.angle_alpha   90.00
_cell.angle_beta   90.00
_cell.angle_gamma   90.00
#
_symmetry.space_group_name_H-M   'P 1'
#
loop_
_entity.id
_entity.type
_entity.pdbx_description
1 polymer ?
#
loop_
_entity_poly.entity_id
_entity_poly.type
_entity_poly.pdbx_seq_one_letter_code
_entity_poly.pdbx_strand_id
1 'polypeptide(L)' 'PLMEMFGYATTLRSLSSGRANYAMEFDKYVPLPREMQEKVLAKIKEKKRKQSA' A
#
# COMPACT_ATOMS: atom_id res chain seq x y z
N PRO A 1 6.97 0.07 2.79
CA PRO A 1 5.93 1.12 2.85
C PRO A 1 4.56 0.51 3.20
N LEU A 2 3.74 1.13 4.05
CA LEU A 2 2.44 0.55 4.42
C LEU A 2 1.55 0.26 3.20
N MET A 3 1.64 1.07 2.14
CA MET A 3 0.88 0.89 0.90
C MET A 3 1.17 -0.43 0.16
N GLU A 4 2.34 -1.02 0.36
CA GLU A 4 2.76 -2.27 -0.27
C GLU A 4 2.38 -3.50 0.57
N MET A 5 1.95 -3.28 1.82
CA MET A 5 1.58 -4.36 2.73
C MET A 5 0.18 -4.91 2.45
N PHE A 6 -0.60 -4.27 1.58
CA PHE A 6 -1.89 -4.79 1.15
C PHE A 6 -1.69 -6.11 0.40
N GLY A 7 -2.28 -7.19 0.91
CA GLY A 7 -2.13 -8.54 0.36
C GLY A 7 -0.90 -9.31 0.83
N TYR A 8 0.01 -8.69 1.60
CA TYR A 8 1.20 -9.35 2.14
C TYR A 8 0.85 -10.59 2.99
N ALA A 9 -0.20 -10.50 3.81
CA ALA A 9 -0.68 -11.62 4.63
C ALA A 9 -0.97 -12.88 3.81
N THR A 10 -1.68 -12.69 2.70
CA THR A 10 -2.07 -13.78 1.80
C THR A 10 -0.84 -14.37 1.13
N THR A 11 0.05 -13.53 0.61
CA THR A 11 1.31 -13.98 -0.01
C THR A 11 2.18 -14.76 0.97
N LEU A 12 2.37 -14.24 2.19
CA LEU A 12 3.16 -14.89 3.24
C LEU A 12 2.57 -16.25 3.63
N ARG A 13 1.25 -16.34 3.74
CA ARG A 13 0.55 -17.59 4.03
C ARG A 13 0.77 -18.63 2.93
N SER A 14 0.64 -18.22 1.66
CA SER A 14 0.87 -19.10 0.51
C SER A 14 2.32 -19.62 0.47
N LEU A 15 3.30 -18.75 0.70
CA LEU A 15 4.73 -19.11 0.67
C LEU A 15 5.13 -20.03 1.83
N SER A 16 4.58 -19.80 3.02
CA SER A 16 4.91 -20.58 4.23
C SER A 16 4.06 -21.84 4.42
N SER A 17 3.15 -22.12 3.47
CA SER A 17 2.11 -23.15 3.63
C SER A 17 1.32 -22.96 4.93
N GLY A 18 1.05 -21.71 5.30
CA GLY A 18 0.26 -21.36 6.48
C GLY A 18 1.00 -21.38 7.82
N ARG A 19 2.33 -21.49 7.83
CA ARG A 19 3.11 -21.57 9.07
C ARG A 19 3.72 -20.25 9.55
N ALA A 20 3.82 -19.25 8.68
CA ALA A 20 4.41 -17.96 9.05
C ALA A 20 3.37 -17.01 9.64
N ASN A 21 3.79 -16.30 10.69
CA ASN A 21 3.05 -15.21 11.32
C ASN A 21 3.81 -13.90 11.14
N TYR A 22 3.10 -12.77 11.10
CA TYR A 22 3.70 -11.45 11.06
C TYR A 22 2.89 -10.48 11.92
N ALA A 23 3.57 -9.46 12.46
CA ALA A 23 2.97 -8.32 13.13
C ALA A 23 3.55 -7.04 12.51
N MET A 24 2.74 -5.98 12.42
CA MET A 24 3.18 -4.68 11.93
C MET A 24 2.77 -3.59 12.90
N GLU A 25 3.69 -2.66 13.13
CA GLU A 25 3.48 -1.45 13.90
C GLU A 25 3.90 -0.24 13.07
N PHE A 26 3.27 0.91 13.32
CA PHE A 26 3.64 2.16 12.67
C PHE A 26 4.98 2.64 13.23
N ASP A 27 5.97 2.82 12.35
CA ASP A 27 7.27 3.42 12.72
C ASP A 27 7.26 4.93 12.49
N LYS A 28 7.19 5.36 11.23
CA LYS A 28 7.26 6.78 10.84
C LYS A 28 6.80 7.05 9.42
N TYR A 29 6.65 8.33 9.10
CA TYR A 29 6.51 8.80 7.73
C TYR A 29 7.86 8.94 7.05
N VAL A 30 7.92 8.54 5.78
CA VAL A 30 9.08 8.72 4.93
C VAL A 30 8.63 9.33 3.60
N PRO A 31 9.45 10.17 2.96
CA PRO A 31 9.11 10.72 1.65
C PRO A 31 9.01 9.61 0.62
N LEU A 32 7.96 9.64 -0.21
CA LEU A 32 7.83 8.70 -1.33
C LEU A 32 8.79 9.09 -2.47
N PRO A 33 9.32 8.13 -3.24
CA PRO A 33 10.01 8.42 -4.49
C PRO A 33 9.11 9.18 -5.49
N ARG A 34 9.70 10.06 -6.30
CA ARG A 34 8.98 10.96 -7.21
C ARG A 34 8.04 10.22 -8.17
N GLU A 35 8.50 9.11 -8.75
CA GLU A 35 7.70 8.28 -9.67
C GLU A 35 6.42 7.72 -9.04
N MET A 36 6.47 7.39 -7.75
CA MET A 36 5.32 6.89 -7.00
C MET A 36 4.39 8.02 -6.56
N GLN A 37 4.94 9.19 -6.22
CA GLN A 37 4.15 10.38 -5.87
C GLN A 37 3.23 10.81 -7.02
N GLU A 38 3.75 10.89 -8.24
CA GLU A 38 2.97 11.30 -9.42
C GLU A 38 1.78 10.37 -9.68
N LYS A 39 1.99 9.05 -9.56
CA LYS A 39 0.92 8.04 -9.69
C LYS A 39 -0.16 8.20 -8.62
N VAL A 40 0.22 8.45 -7.37
CA VAL A 40 -0.72 8.64 -6.27
C VAL A 40 -1.54 9.92 -6.46
N LEU A 41 -0.88 11.02 -6.83
CA LEU A 41 -1.56 12.31 -7.08
C LEU A 41 -2.53 12.22 -8.27
N ALA A 42 -2.16 11.54 -9.34
CA ALA A 42 -3.03 11.29 -10.48
C ALA A 42 -4.31 10.54 -10.06
N LYS A 43 -4.16 9.43 -9.32
CA LYS A 43 -5.30 8.65 -8.80
C LYS A 43 -6.22 9.49 -7.91
N ILE A 44 -5.65 10.34 -7.04
CA ILE A 44 -6.44 11.21 -6.16
C ILE A 44 -7.23 12.25 -6.98
N LYS A 45 -6.62 12.84 -8.01
CA LYS A 45 -7.31 13.79 -8.92
C LYS A 45 -8.47 13.12 -9.64
N GLU A 46 -8.28 11.92 -10.17
CA GLU A 46 -9.34 11.16 -10.82
C GLU A 46 -10.48 10.80 -9.86
N LYS A 47 -10.15 10.37 -8.65
CA LYS A 47 -11.16 10.04 -7.63
C LYS A 47 -11.98 11.27 -7.23
N LYS A 48 -11.34 12.43 -7.07
CA LYS A 48 -12.03 13.71 -6.80
C LYS A 48 -12.98 14.11 -7.93
N ARG A 49 -12.54 14.01 -9.19
CA ARG A 49 -13.36 14.35 -10.37
C ARG A 49 -14.59 13.45 -10.52
N LYS A 50 -14.48 12.16 -10.14
CA LYS A 50 -15.59 11.21 -10.11
C LYS A 50 -16.53 11.39 -8.92
N GLN A 51 -16.08 12.04 -7.85
CA GLN A 51 -16.90 12.33 -6.66
C GLN A 51 -17.67 13.65 -6.77
N SER A 52 -17.22 14.56 -7.64
CA SER A 52 -17.85 15.86 -7.91
C SER A 52 -18.79 15.85 -9.12
N ALA A 53 -19.06 14.68 -9.69
CA ALA A 53 -19.99 14.44 -10.79
C ALA A 53 -21.08 13.49 -10.32
#